data_AF-A0A1D9GU38-F1
#
_entry.id   AF-A0A1D9GU38-F1
#
_cell.length_a   1.000
_cell.length_b   1.000
_cell.length_c   1.000
_cell.angle_alpha   90.00
_cell.angle_beta   90.00
_cell.angle_gamma   90.00
#
_symmetry.space_group_name_H-M   'P 1'
#
loop_
_entity.id
_entity.type
_entity.pdbx_description
1 polymer ?
#
loop_
_entity_poly.entity_id
_entity_poly.type
_entity_poly.pdbx_seq_one_letter_code
_entity_poly.pdbx_strand_id
1 'polypeptide(L)'
;MPSDPTAAPASPATRPTAPRVVLDSNIWVDLLVFRDPRVEPIRQALESGAIATVIRADCREELRRVLHYPQFARFAIDHAAALAVVDGFATLLPPPDEAAAGAVRLPKCKDGDDQKFIELAHFSGAACLVSKDKAVLKLAGRLRRSSQVQVLAPAAFPAWLAGRDGAPTPG
;
A
#
# COMPACT_ATOMS: atom_id res chain seq x y z
N MET A 1 20.94 -25.07 50.42
CA MET A 1 21.65 -23.84 49.99
C MET A 1 22.34 -24.12 48.68
N PRO A 2 22.14 -23.34 47.60
CA PRO A 2 20.90 -22.77 47.09
C PRO A 2 20.46 -23.48 45.79
N SER A 3 19.15 -23.46 45.51
CA SER A 3 18.60 -23.87 44.22
C SER A 3 18.63 -22.66 43.27
N ASP A 4 19.21 -22.83 42.09
CA ASP A 4 19.14 -21.86 40.98
C ASP A 4 17.68 -21.63 40.55
N PRO A 5 17.21 -20.38 40.42
CA PRO A 5 16.00 -20.11 39.67
C PRO A 5 16.35 -20.05 38.17
N THR A 6 15.97 -21.09 37.44
CA THR A 6 15.89 -21.07 35.98
C THR A 6 15.06 -19.87 35.53
N ALA A 7 15.73 -18.86 34.97
CA ALA A 7 15.09 -17.75 34.29
C ALA A 7 14.31 -18.30 33.08
N ALA A 8 13.00 -18.02 33.04
CA ALA A 8 12.18 -18.27 31.86
C ALA A 8 12.69 -17.43 30.67
N PRO A 9 12.65 -17.94 29.43
CA PRO A 9 13.04 -17.16 28.28
C PRO A 9 12.03 -16.02 28.09
N ALA A 10 12.52 -14.78 28.09
CA ALA A 10 11.73 -13.62 27.71
C ALA A 10 11.25 -13.81 26.26
N SER A 11 9.93 -13.72 26.04
CA SER A 11 9.32 -13.71 24.72
C SER A 11 9.99 -12.66 23.83
N PRO A 12 10.28 -12.95 22.54
CA PRO A 12 10.85 -11.94 21.66
C PRO A 12 9.86 -10.79 21.53
N ALA A 13 10.30 -9.58 21.91
CA ALA A 13 9.54 -8.37 21.67
C ALA A 13 9.32 -8.24 20.16
N THR A 14 8.06 -8.40 19.73
CA THR A 14 7.64 -8.21 18.34
C THR A 14 7.95 -6.78 17.93
N ARG A 15 9.00 -6.57 17.13
CA ARG A 15 9.20 -5.29 16.46
C ARG A 15 7.96 -5.01 15.61
N PRO A 16 7.35 -3.81 15.69
CA PRO A 16 6.20 -3.52 14.87
C PRO A 16 6.59 -3.64 13.40
N THR A 17 5.90 -4.51 12.67
CA THR A 17 6.07 -4.67 11.23
C THR A 17 5.65 -3.39 10.53
N ALA A 18 6.42 -2.95 9.52
CA ALA A 18 6.09 -1.77 8.72
C ALA A 18 4.64 -1.85 8.21
N PRO A 19 3.87 -0.74 8.28
CA PRO A 19 2.47 -0.74 7.90
C PRO A 19 2.31 -1.13 6.43
N ARG A 20 1.34 -1.99 6.16
CA ARG A 20 0.97 -2.34 4.78
C ARG A 20 0.32 -1.16 4.09
N VAL A 21 0.76 -0.87 2.87
CA VAL A 21 0.24 0.24 2.06
C VAL A 21 -0.09 -0.26 0.65
N VAL A 22 -1.26 0.14 0.15
CA VAL A 22 -1.61 -0.03 -1.26
C VAL A 22 -1.39 1.28 -1.99
N LEU A 23 -0.70 1.23 -3.11
CA LEU A 23 -0.54 2.36 -4.01
C LEU A 23 -1.35 2.11 -5.29
N ASP A 24 -2.22 3.06 -5.63
CA ASP A 24 -2.91 3.11 -6.93
C ASP A 24 -1.89 3.19 -8.08
N SER A 25 -2.24 2.64 -9.25
CA SER A 25 -1.48 2.75 -10.50
C SER A 25 -1.01 4.17 -10.81
N ASN A 26 -1.83 5.20 -10.56
CA ASN A 26 -1.44 6.60 -10.79
C ASN A 26 -0.24 7.00 -9.94
N ILE A 27 -0.17 6.52 -8.69
CA ILE A 27 0.95 6.80 -7.79
C ILE A 27 2.24 6.12 -8.28
N TRP A 28 2.14 4.89 -8.78
CA TRP A 28 3.27 4.22 -9.42
C TRP A 28 3.74 4.97 -10.67
N VAL A 29 2.83 5.46 -11.51
CA VAL A 29 3.18 6.27 -12.68
C VAL A 29 3.88 7.56 -12.26
N ASP A 30 3.40 8.25 -11.22
CA ASP A 30 4.05 9.44 -10.68
C ASP A 30 5.48 9.17 -10.18
N LEU A 31 5.69 8.03 -9.53
CA LEU A 31 7.01 7.60 -9.05
C LEU A 31 7.94 7.22 -10.21
N LEU A 32 7.46 6.44 -11.18
CA LEU A 32 8.31 5.83 -12.20
C LEU A 32 8.55 6.76 -13.39
N VAL A 33 7.51 7.48 -13.82
CA VAL A 33 7.50 8.24 -15.08
C VAL A 33 7.74 9.72 -14.82
N PHE A 34 6.90 10.32 -13.98
CA PHE A 34 6.91 11.78 -13.81
C PHE A 34 7.94 12.25 -12.78
N ARG A 35 8.38 11.36 -11.88
CA ARG A 35 9.20 11.71 -10.71
C ARG A 35 8.59 12.90 -9.96
N ASP A 36 7.27 12.85 -9.76
CA ASP A 36 6.50 13.96 -9.19
C ASP A 36 6.96 14.24 -7.74
N PRO A 37 7.41 15.46 -7.41
CA PRO A 37 7.84 15.79 -6.04
C PRO A 37 6.79 15.52 -4.97
N ARG A 38 5.50 15.52 -5.34
CA ARG A 38 4.39 15.26 -4.41
C ARG A 38 4.33 13.81 -3.91
N VAL A 39 4.95 12.87 -4.63
CA VAL A 39 5.04 11.46 -4.20
C VAL A 39 6.45 11.11 -3.68
N GLU A 40 7.37 12.08 -3.61
CA GLU A 40 8.73 11.85 -3.11
C GLU A 40 8.77 11.32 -1.66
N PRO A 41 7.90 11.78 -0.73
CA PRO A 41 7.83 11.16 0.59
C PRO A 41 7.40 9.67 0.56
N ILE A 42 6.63 9.26 -0.45
CA ILE A 42 6.26 7.85 -0.65
C ILE A 42 7.49 7.08 -1.13
N ARG A 43 8.27 7.62 -2.07
CA ARG A 43 9.55 7.02 -2.48
C ARG A 43 10.48 6.79 -1.30
N GLN A 44 10.70 7.82 -0.48
CA GLN A 44 11.57 7.72 0.69
C GLN A 44 11.08 6.66 1.68
N ALA A 45 9.77 6.54 1.87
CA ALA A 45 9.18 5.51 2.73
C ALA A 45 9.36 4.09 2.16
N LEU A 46 9.31 3.93 0.83
CA LEU A 46 9.61 2.67 0.14
C LEU A 46 11.09 2.28 0.32
N GLU A 47 11.99 3.21 0.05
CA GLU A 47 13.44 2.99 0.08
C GLU A 47 13.97 2.71 1.49
N SER A 48 13.40 3.38 2.50
CA SER A 48 13.75 3.15 3.91
C SER A 48 13.09 1.92 4.53
N GLY A 49 12.12 1.30 3.85
CA GLY A 49 11.29 0.24 4.42
C GLY A 49 10.34 0.70 5.52
N ALA A 50 10.07 2.00 5.63
CA ALA A 50 9.10 2.56 6.58
C ALA A 50 7.65 2.13 6.26
N ILE A 51 7.40 1.65 5.04
CA ILE A 51 6.14 1.03 4.65
C ILE A 51 6.40 -0.31 3.95
N ALA A 52 5.44 -1.23 4.06
CA ALA A 52 5.43 -2.48 3.31
C ALA A 52 4.37 -2.40 2.21
N THR A 53 4.76 -2.12 0.96
CA THR A 53 3.76 -2.06 -0.10
C THR A 53 3.33 -3.43 -0.60
N VAL A 54 2.06 -3.53 -0.98
CA VAL A 54 1.48 -4.76 -1.52
C VAL A 54 0.78 -4.46 -2.83
N ILE A 55 0.80 -5.44 -3.74
CA ILE A 55 0.16 -5.37 -5.05
C ILE A 55 -0.47 -6.71 -5.40
N ARG A 56 -1.49 -6.71 -6.28
CA ARG A 56 -2.07 -7.92 -6.86
C ARG A 56 -1.80 -7.97 -8.36
N ALA A 57 -1.84 -9.17 -8.95
CA ALA A 57 -1.52 -9.41 -10.35
C ALA A 57 -2.33 -8.55 -11.33
N ASP A 58 -3.63 -8.35 -11.08
CA ASP A 58 -4.52 -7.50 -11.87
C ASP A 58 -4.14 -6.01 -11.82
N CYS A 59 -3.72 -5.51 -10.65
CA CYS A 59 -3.24 -4.13 -10.46
C CYS A 59 -1.91 -3.93 -11.19
N ARG A 60 -0.99 -4.90 -11.07
CA ARG A 60 0.31 -4.86 -11.75
C ARG A 60 0.16 -4.92 -13.27
N GLU A 61 -0.75 -5.75 -13.77
CA GLU A 61 -1.04 -5.86 -15.20
C GLU A 61 -1.71 -4.60 -15.76
N GLU A 62 -2.59 -3.95 -14.99
CA GLU A 62 -3.10 -2.63 -15.35
C GLU A 62 -1.98 -1.60 -15.45
N LEU A 63 -1.09 -1.53 -14.45
CA LEU A 63 0.05 -0.61 -14.50
C LEU A 63 0.91 -0.87 -15.75
N ARG A 64 1.18 -2.14 -16.08
CA ARG A 64 1.88 -2.49 -17.33
C ARG A 64 1.16 -1.90 -18.55
N ARG A 65 -0.16 -2.05 -18.65
CA ARG A 65 -0.95 -1.52 -19.78
C ARG A 65 -0.90 0.01 -19.82
N VAL A 66 -1.04 0.66 -18.67
CA VAL A 66 -0.97 2.12 -18.54
C VAL A 66 0.38 2.63 -19.04
N LEU A 67 1.49 2.02 -18.65
CA LEU A 67 2.82 2.41 -19.11
C LEU A 67 3.00 2.30 -20.65
N HIS A 68 2.23 1.43 -21.32
CA HIS A 68 2.23 1.29 -22.78
C HIS A 68 1.32 2.28 -23.51
N TYR A 69 0.53 3.10 -22.80
CA TYR A 69 -0.37 4.03 -23.48
C TYR A 69 0.39 5.12 -24.26
N PRO A 70 -0.10 5.53 -25.45
CA PRO A 70 0.62 6.45 -26.33
C PRO A 70 1.02 7.78 -25.68
N GLN A 71 0.24 8.30 -24.72
CA GLN A 71 0.59 9.53 -24.02
C GLN A 71 1.90 9.44 -23.21
N PHE A 72 2.36 8.23 -22.90
CA PHE A 72 3.61 8.01 -22.18
C PHE A 72 4.81 7.76 -23.08
N ALA A 73 4.61 7.59 -24.40
CA ALA A 73 5.69 7.28 -25.34
C ALA A 73 6.82 8.33 -25.31
N ARG A 74 6.47 9.61 -25.08
CA ARG A 74 7.45 10.72 -24.99
C ARG A 74 8.43 10.63 -23.83
N PHE A 75 8.16 9.78 -22.82
CA PHE A 75 9.01 9.64 -21.65
C PHE A 75 10.07 8.55 -21.80
N ALA A 76 10.09 7.82 -22.93
CA ALA A 76 11.07 6.77 -23.24
C ALA A 76 11.27 5.79 -22.06
N ILE A 77 10.15 5.36 -21.47
CA ILE A 77 10.14 4.49 -20.29
C ILE A 77 10.64 3.11 -20.70
N ASP A 78 11.61 2.57 -19.96
CA ASP A 78 11.88 1.14 -20.01
C ASP A 78 10.80 0.42 -19.21
N HIS A 79 9.83 -0.18 -19.90
CA HIS A 79 8.67 -0.80 -19.28
C HIS A 79 9.05 -2.00 -18.39
N ALA A 80 10.08 -2.76 -18.78
CA ALA A 80 10.53 -3.92 -18.02
C ALA A 80 11.24 -3.48 -16.75
N ALA A 81 12.13 -2.49 -16.85
CA ALA A 81 12.80 -1.92 -15.68
C ALA A 81 11.80 -1.24 -14.73
N ALA A 82 10.80 -0.52 -15.26
CA ALA A 82 9.77 0.12 -14.45
C ALA A 82 8.97 -0.89 -13.62
N LEU A 83 8.56 -2.03 -14.22
CA LEU A 83 7.87 -3.08 -13.49
C LEU A 83 8.79 -3.82 -12.51
N ALA A 84 10.07 -4.00 -12.84
CA ALA A 84 11.03 -4.59 -11.91
C ALA A 84 11.22 -3.72 -10.65
N VAL A 85 11.16 -2.38 -10.78
CA VAL A 85 11.15 -1.47 -9.62
C VAL A 85 9.92 -1.69 -8.76
N VAL A 86 8.74 -1.85 -9.36
CA VAL A 86 7.50 -2.16 -8.62
C VAL A 86 7.64 -3.48 -7.87
N ASP A 87 8.13 -4.52 -8.54
CA ASP A 87 8.33 -5.85 -7.94
C ASP A 87 9.37 -5.87 -6.82
N GLY A 88 10.37 -4.97 -6.89
CA GLY A 88 11.35 -4.79 -5.83
C GLY A 88 10.79 -4.11 -4.57
N PHE A 89 9.77 -3.26 -4.72
CA PHE A 89 9.17 -2.52 -3.62
C PHE A 89 7.89 -3.14 -3.05
N ALA A 90 7.12 -3.83 -3.89
CA ALA A 90 5.80 -4.35 -3.55
C ALA A 90 5.80 -5.87 -3.45
N THR A 91 5.20 -6.38 -2.37
CA THR A 91 4.94 -7.81 -2.25
C THR A 91 3.68 -8.17 -3.05
N LEU A 92 3.83 -9.12 -4.00
CA LEU A 92 2.70 -9.66 -4.75
C LEU A 92 1.84 -10.56 -3.85
N LEU A 93 0.56 -10.24 -3.74
CA LEU A 93 -0.43 -11.02 -3.00
C LEU A 93 -1.38 -11.75 -3.95
N PRO A 94 -1.81 -12.98 -3.60
CA PRO A 94 -2.85 -13.67 -4.34
C PRO A 94 -4.20 -12.94 -4.17
N PRO A 95 -5.15 -13.16 -5.09
CA PRO A 95 -6.54 -12.77 -4.83
C PRO A 95 -7.08 -13.48 -3.57
N PRO A 96 -8.06 -12.88 -2.87
CA PRO A 96 -8.75 -13.60 -1.81
C PRO A 96 -9.45 -14.83 -2.37
N ASP A 97 -9.65 -15.85 -1.54
CA ASP A 97 -10.52 -16.96 -1.91
C ASP A 97 -11.98 -16.50 -2.06
N GLU A 98 -12.77 -17.26 -2.82
CA GLU A 98 -14.15 -16.90 -3.15
C GLU A 98 -15.06 -16.78 -1.92
N ALA A 99 -14.80 -17.57 -0.87
CA ALA A 99 -15.58 -17.54 0.36
C ALA A 99 -15.34 -16.24 1.14
N ALA A 100 -14.08 -15.84 1.28
CA ALA A 100 -13.67 -14.57 1.88
C ALA A 100 -14.20 -13.39 1.07
N ALA A 101 -14.11 -13.45 -0.26
CA ALA A 101 -14.66 -12.44 -1.15
C ALA A 101 -16.19 -12.31 -0.99
N GLY A 102 -16.90 -13.43 -0.89
CA GLY A 102 -18.36 -13.47 -0.73
C GLY A 102 -18.87 -13.04 0.65
N ALA A 103 -18.05 -13.19 1.70
CA ALA A 103 -18.40 -12.87 3.08
C ALA A 103 -18.37 -11.37 3.40
N VAL A 104 -17.60 -10.58 2.65
CA VAL A 104 -17.42 -9.15 2.91
C VAL A 104 -18.36 -8.30 2.05
N ARG A 105 -18.82 -7.17 2.58
CA ARG A 105 -19.55 -6.14 1.83
C ARG A 105 -18.74 -4.85 1.81
N LEU A 106 -17.91 -4.71 0.78
CA LEU A 106 -17.11 -3.50 0.57
C LEU A 106 -17.93 -2.39 -0.09
N PRO A 107 -17.60 -1.12 0.18
CA PRO A 107 -18.19 -0.01 -0.56
C PRO A 107 -17.82 -0.12 -2.04
N LYS A 108 -18.85 -0.14 -2.90
CA LYS A 108 -18.63 -0.15 -4.35
C LYS A 108 -18.09 1.20 -4.82
N CYS A 109 -16.97 1.17 -5.54
CA CYS A 109 -16.53 2.32 -6.32
C CYS A 109 -17.48 2.55 -7.50
N LYS A 110 -17.61 3.82 -7.90
CA LYS A 110 -18.37 4.16 -9.10
C LYS A 110 -17.61 3.81 -10.37
N ASP A 111 -16.28 3.87 -10.29
CA ASP A 111 -15.40 3.32 -11.31
C ASP A 111 -15.16 1.84 -10.99
N GLY A 112 -15.55 0.96 -11.92
CA GLY A 112 -15.43 -0.48 -11.74
C GLY A 112 -13.98 -0.95 -11.72
N ASP A 113 -13.08 -0.24 -12.41
CA ASP A 113 -11.67 -0.59 -12.46
C ASP A 113 -11.02 -0.33 -11.09
N ASP A 114 -11.38 0.75 -10.41
CA ASP A 114 -10.80 1.11 -9.11
C ASP A 114 -11.23 0.19 -7.94
N GLN A 115 -12.26 -0.63 -8.14
CA GLN A 115 -12.75 -1.56 -7.11
C GLN A 115 -11.64 -2.52 -6.65
N LYS A 116 -10.73 -2.88 -7.55
CA LYS A 116 -9.63 -3.81 -7.31
C LYS A 116 -8.68 -3.33 -6.20
N PHE A 117 -8.44 -2.02 -6.10
CA PHE A 117 -7.56 -1.43 -5.07
C PHE A 117 -8.21 -1.42 -3.70
N ILE A 118 -9.53 -1.24 -3.64
CA ILE A 118 -10.32 -1.28 -2.41
C ILE A 118 -10.30 -2.68 -1.83
N GLU A 119 -10.51 -3.69 -2.68
CA GLU A 119 -10.41 -5.09 -2.31
C GLU A 119 -9.01 -5.45 -1.86
N LEU A 120 -7.97 -5.05 -2.61
CA LEU A 120 -6.59 -5.28 -2.22
C LEU A 120 -6.29 -4.68 -0.84
N ALA A 121 -6.69 -3.44 -0.59
CA ALA A 121 -6.44 -2.77 0.69
C ALA A 121 -7.16 -3.46 1.84
N HIS A 122 -8.40 -3.92 1.63
CA HIS A 122 -9.15 -4.68 2.63
C HIS A 122 -8.49 -6.03 2.94
N PHE A 123 -8.32 -6.89 1.93
CA PHE A 123 -7.87 -8.27 2.14
C PHE A 123 -6.40 -8.37 2.57
N SER A 124 -5.57 -7.37 2.26
CA SER A 124 -4.18 -7.32 2.74
C SER A 124 -4.06 -6.80 4.18
N GLY A 125 -5.13 -6.27 4.77
CA GLY A 125 -5.09 -5.56 6.05
C GLY A 125 -4.24 -4.28 5.95
N ALA A 126 -4.33 -3.56 4.83
CA ALA A 126 -3.56 -2.35 4.63
C ALA A 126 -3.92 -1.27 5.66
N ALA A 127 -2.90 -0.59 6.18
CA ALA A 127 -3.11 0.57 7.03
C ALA A 127 -3.60 1.77 6.21
N CYS A 128 -3.17 1.90 4.95
CA CYS A 128 -3.72 2.88 4.03
C CYS A 128 -3.68 2.47 2.54
N LEU A 129 -4.56 3.09 1.77
CA LEU A 129 -4.57 3.13 0.31
C LEU A 129 -4.27 4.57 -0.12
N VAL A 130 -3.22 4.77 -0.91
CA VAL A 130 -2.88 6.07 -1.48
C VAL A 130 -3.40 6.14 -2.91
N SER A 131 -4.24 7.12 -3.22
CA SER A 131 -4.84 7.31 -4.55
C SER A 131 -5.01 8.80 -4.88
N LYS A 132 -4.95 9.11 -6.19
CA LYS A 132 -5.31 10.42 -6.74
C LYS A 132 -6.74 10.44 -7.28
N ASP A 133 -7.41 9.29 -7.37
CA ASP A 133 -8.75 9.18 -7.94
C ASP A 133 -9.83 9.74 -6.99
N LYS A 134 -10.71 10.58 -7.54
CA LYS A 134 -11.76 11.24 -6.75
C LYS A 134 -12.88 10.30 -6.32
N ALA A 135 -13.20 9.29 -7.13
CA ALA A 135 -14.17 8.25 -6.78
C ALA A 135 -13.65 7.40 -5.62
N VAL A 136 -12.38 6.98 -5.65
CA VAL A 136 -11.72 6.26 -4.55
C VAL A 136 -11.65 7.11 -3.29
N LEU A 137 -11.19 8.37 -3.39
CA LEU A 137 -11.09 9.29 -2.24
C LEU A 137 -12.45 9.55 -1.57
N LYS A 138 -13.56 9.59 -2.34
CA LYS A 138 -14.93 9.70 -1.78
C LYS A 138 -15.34 8.50 -0.92
N LEU A 139 -14.65 7.38 -1.01
CA LEU A 139 -14.92 6.19 -0.20
C LEU A 139 -14.16 6.16 1.13
N ALA A 140 -13.24 7.10 1.38
CA ALA A 140 -12.38 7.11 2.56
C ALA A 140 -13.12 6.84 3.87
N GLY A 141 -14.22 7.58 4.12
CA GLY A 141 -15.00 7.42 5.34
C GLY A 141 -15.72 6.07 5.45
N ARG A 142 -16.13 5.48 4.32
CA ARG A 142 -16.77 4.14 4.31
C ARG A 142 -15.75 3.03 4.50
N LEU A 143 -14.62 3.13 3.82
CA LEU A 143 -13.58 2.11 3.89
C LEU A 143 -12.90 2.09 5.28
N ARG A 144 -12.69 3.25 5.90
CA ARG A 144 -12.23 3.34 7.28
C ARG A 144 -13.17 2.63 8.25
N ARG A 145 -14.50 2.74 8.05
CA ARG A 145 -15.48 2.08 8.93
C ARG A 145 -15.59 0.58 8.69
N SER A 146 -15.53 0.14 7.43
CA SER A 146 -15.71 -1.28 7.09
C SER A 146 -14.43 -2.11 7.22
N SER A 147 -13.26 -1.48 7.06
CA SER A 147 -11.98 -2.18 6.87
C SER A 147 -10.82 -1.58 7.67
N GLN A 148 -11.04 -0.48 8.40
CA GLN A 148 -10.00 0.29 9.10
C GLN A 148 -8.89 0.88 8.19
N VAL A 149 -8.95 0.66 6.88
CA VAL A 149 -8.07 1.24 5.87
C VAL A 149 -8.33 2.74 5.76
N GLN A 150 -7.28 3.55 5.85
CA GLN A 150 -7.35 4.97 5.52
C GLN A 150 -7.14 5.17 4.01
N VAL A 151 -7.96 6.00 3.36
CA VAL A 151 -7.73 6.38 1.96
C VAL A 151 -7.18 7.80 1.94
N LEU A 152 -6.00 7.97 1.34
CA LEU A 152 -5.21 9.19 1.41
C LEU A 152 -4.87 9.70 0.01
N ALA A 153 -4.92 11.02 -0.16
CA ALA A 153 -4.23 11.67 -1.27
C ALA A 153 -2.72 11.71 -0.98
N PRO A 154 -1.84 11.78 -1.99
CA PRO A 154 -0.39 11.82 -1.78
C PRO A 154 0.08 12.92 -0.82
N ALA A 155 -0.54 14.11 -0.88
CA ALA A 155 -0.22 15.22 0.00
C ALA A 155 -0.50 14.95 1.50
N ALA A 156 -1.41 14.03 1.81
CA ALA A 156 -1.73 13.65 3.19
C ALA A 156 -0.85 12.51 3.72
N PHE A 157 -0.10 11.83 2.85
CA PHE A 157 0.73 10.68 3.22
C PHE A 157 1.84 11.02 4.23
N PRO A 158 2.61 12.12 4.11
CA PRO A 158 3.68 12.42 5.07
C PRO A 158 3.17 12.61 6.50
N ALA A 159 2.06 13.35 6.66
CA ALA A 159 1.44 13.57 7.97
C ALA A 159 0.91 12.26 8.56
N TRP A 160 0.34 11.39 7.72
CA TRP A 160 -0.08 10.06 8.14
C TRP A 160 1.11 9.20 8.59
N LEU A 161 2.22 9.20 7.85
CA LEU A 161 3.41 8.41 8.19
C LEU A 161 4.03 8.89 9.52
N ALA A 162 4.24 10.20 9.65
CA ALA A 162 4.77 10.80 10.88
C ALA A 162 3.90 10.51 12.11
N GLY A 163 2.57 10.50 11.95
CA GLY A 163 1.63 10.17 13.02
C GLY A 163 1.67 8.70 13.47
N ARG A 164 2.32 7.81 12.69
CA ARG A 164 2.50 6.39 13.03
C ARG A 164 3.83 6.09 13.68
N ASP A 165 4.87 6.82 13.28
CA ASP A 165 6.21 6.69 13.87
C ASP A 165 6.25 7.26 15.32
N GLY A 166 5.25 8.07 15.70
CA GLY A 166 5.05 8.58 17.06
C GLY A 166 4.54 7.58 18.10
N ALA A 167 4.74 6.27 17.93
CA ALA A 167 4.45 5.30 19.00
C ALA A 167 5.40 5.57 20.20
N PRO A 168 4.90 5.56 21.45
CA PRO A 168 5.72 5.92 22.60
C PRO A 168 6.87 4.94 22.77
N THR A 169 8.10 5.46 22.79
CA THR A 169 9.28 4.75 23.28
C THR A 169 8.99 4.32 24.72
N PRO A 170 8.98 3.03 25.07
CA PRO A 170 8.96 2.65 26.48
C PRO A 170 10.26 3.17 27.11
N GLY A 171 10.11 4.04 28.11
CA GLY A 171 11.20 4.58 28.91
C GLY A 171 11.85 3.56 29.82
#